data_AF-A0A917VUM1-F1
#
_entry.id   AF-A0A917VUM1-F1
#
_cell.length_a   1.000
_cell.length_b   1.000
_cell.length_c   1.000
_cell.angle_alpha   90.00
_cell.angle_beta   90.00
_cell.angle_gamma   90.00
#
_symmetry.space_group_name_H-M   'P 1'
#
loop_
_entity.id
_entity.type
_entity.pdbx_description
1 polymer ?
#
loop_
_entity_poly.entity_id
_entity_poly.type
_entity_poly.pdbx_seq_one_letter_code
_entity_poly.pdbx_strand_id
1 'polypeptide(L)'
;MGAHDEFFAQVVRERRKQLGNLTMSEVHDRGGPAIPAQGRAERGELSARVRPSTFQKFDTGLGWAPGSARAAYYQRRPPVPADTKPQTLEPGAPSVDLSLEQLLPLLDAQRSLHTAPISELPNAIGQLDEAISAIIGPFVTSILEANRGSAVHPLIEIAFGEILAAPVSPDDPDATEKLYRRWLIDRAENLDEAIQHTFEQRYRARNHEKH
;
A
#
# COMPACT_ATOMS: atom_id res chain seq x y z
N MET A 1 14.15 16.22 21.70
CA MET A 1 13.83 14.91 21.08
C MET A 1 13.53 15.20 19.61
N GLY A 2 14.30 14.64 18.67
CA GLY A 2 14.12 14.94 17.25
C GLY A 2 13.03 14.07 16.64
N ALA A 3 12.28 14.59 15.66
CA ALA A 3 11.23 13.83 14.95
C ALA A 3 11.75 12.53 14.26
N HIS A 4 13.07 12.45 14.03
CA HIS A 4 13.77 11.26 13.53
C HIS A 4 13.88 10.15 14.56
N ASP A 5 14.09 10.51 15.84
CA ASP A 5 14.31 9.56 16.93
C ASP A 5 13.02 8.82 17.28
N GLU A 6 11.89 9.54 17.27
CA GLU A 6 10.56 8.99 17.57
C GLU A 6 10.10 8.01 16.47
N PHE A 7 10.24 8.40 15.20
CA PHE A 7 9.93 7.51 14.07
C PHE A 7 10.76 6.23 14.13
N PHE A 8 12.08 6.36 14.34
CA PHE A 8 12.96 5.20 14.40
C PHE A 8 12.64 4.29 15.59
N ALA A 9 12.34 4.87 16.76
CA ALA A 9 11.90 4.13 17.94
C ALA A 9 10.64 3.31 17.66
N GLN A 10 9.65 3.91 16.99
CA GLN A 10 8.40 3.24 16.62
C GLN A 10 8.65 2.06 15.68
N VAL A 11 9.38 2.25 14.58
CA VAL A 11 9.59 1.18 13.59
C VAL A 11 10.42 0.02 14.14
N VAL A 12 11.36 0.26 15.06
CA VAL A 12 12.12 -0.80 15.76
C VAL A 12 11.19 -1.64 16.65
N ARG A 13 10.35 -0.99 17.47
CA ARG A 13 9.39 -1.68 18.35
C ARG A 13 8.39 -2.51 17.55
N GLU A 14 7.80 -1.91 16.52
CA GLU A 14 6.81 -2.59 15.68
C GLU A 14 7.44 -3.79 14.95
N ARG A 15 8.66 -3.67 14.44
CA ARG A 15 9.32 -4.79 13.78
C ARG A 15 9.59 -5.96 14.74
N ARG A 16 10.00 -5.70 15.99
CA ARG A 16 10.16 -6.76 16.99
C ARG A 16 8.86 -7.50 17.26
N LYS A 17 7.73 -6.79 17.35
CA LYS A 17 6.40 -7.40 17.49
C LYS A 17 6.07 -8.28 16.29
N GLN A 18 6.29 -7.79 15.07
CA GLN A 18 6.06 -8.55 13.83
C GLN A 18 6.88 -9.84 13.75
N LEU A 19 8.08 -9.88 14.36
CA LEU A 19 8.94 -11.06 14.38
C LEU A 19 8.63 -12.04 15.52
N GLY A 20 7.41 -12.01 16.08
CA GLY A 20 7.00 -12.87 17.18
C GLY A 20 7.28 -12.28 18.57
N ASN A 21 7.26 -10.94 18.67
CA ASN A 21 7.53 -10.20 19.91
C ASN A 21 8.89 -10.51 20.53
N LEU A 22 9.93 -10.53 19.69
CA LEU A 22 11.31 -10.78 20.11
C LEU A 22 11.71 -9.84 21.25
N THR A 23 12.46 -10.34 22.22
CA THR A 23 13.16 -9.58 23.25
C THR A 23 14.41 -8.90 22.69
N MET A 24 14.94 -7.90 23.40
CA MET A 24 16.20 -7.26 22.99
C MET A 24 17.39 -8.25 22.98
N SER A 25 17.34 -9.27 23.86
CA SER A 25 18.34 -10.35 23.87
C SER A 25 18.28 -11.15 22.59
N GLU A 26 17.08 -11.61 22.20
CA GLU A 26 16.92 -12.38 20.96
C GLU A 26 17.29 -11.57 19.71
N VAL A 27 17.00 -10.26 19.69
CA VAL A 27 17.47 -9.38 18.62
C VAL A 27 19.00 -9.32 18.59
N HIS A 28 19.66 -9.27 19.75
CA HIS A 28 21.12 -9.29 19.84
C HIS A 28 21.70 -10.64 19.36
N ASP A 29 21.10 -11.75 19.78
CA ASP A 29 21.50 -13.11 19.40
C ASP A 29 21.36 -13.34 17.89
N ARG A 30 20.42 -12.65 17.25
CA ARG A 30 20.26 -12.59 15.78
C ARG A 30 21.26 -11.66 15.08
N GLY A 31 22.31 -11.19 15.77
CA GLY A 31 23.31 -10.27 15.22
C GLY A 31 22.96 -8.78 15.38
N GLY A 32 21.93 -8.47 16.16
CA GLY A 32 21.49 -7.11 16.44
C GLY A 32 22.44 -6.29 17.32
N PRO A 33 22.15 -4.99 17.52
CA PRO A 33 22.95 -4.12 18.38
C PRO A 33 22.96 -4.65 19.82
N ALA A 34 23.93 -4.20 20.63
CA ALA A 34 23.92 -4.54 22.06
C ALA A 34 22.62 -4.03 22.73
N ILE A 35 22.11 -4.76 23.72
CA ILE A 35 20.86 -4.46 24.43
C ILE A 35 20.78 -2.98 24.89
N PRO A 36 21.82 -2.35 25.45
CA PRO A 36 21.76 -0.93 25.82
C PRO A 36 21.60 0.03 24.63
N ALA A 37 22.09 -0.33 23.45
CA ALA A 37 21.90 0.44 22.23
C ALA A 37 20.46 0.30 21.70
N GLN A 38 19.88 -0.90 21.79
CA GLN A 38 18.47 -1.14 21.45
C GLN A 38 17.53 -0.37 22.39
N GLY A 39 17.79 -0.41 23.70
CA GLY A 39 17.01 0.34 24.69
C GLY A 39 17.03 1.85 24.45
N ARG A 40 18.19 2.41 24.09
CA ARG A 40 18.28 3.82 23.69
C ARG A 40 17.51 4.10 22.39
N ALA A 41 17.62 3.22 21.40
CA ALA A 41 16.87 3.36 20.15
C ALA A 41 15.36 3.39 20.37
N GLU A 42 14.84 2.43 21.13
CA GLU A 42 13.40 2.35 21.40
C GLU A 42 12.90 3.48 22.28
N ARG A 43 13.74 4.15 23.08
CA ARG A 43 13.37 5.37 23.81
C ARG A 43 13.54 6.66 22.99
N GLY A 44 14.01 6.58 21.75
CA GLY A 44 14.33 7.76 20.94
C GLY A 44 15.54 8.54 21.48
N GLU A 45 16.49 7.85 22.10
CA GLU A 45 17.71 8.40 22.71
C GLU A 45 18.98 7.96 21.96
N LEU A 46 18.84 7.55 20.70
CA LEU A 46 19.99 7.35 19.82
C LEU A 46 20.69 8.70 19.65
N SER A 47 21.96 8.79 20.04
CA SER A 47 22.70 10.04 19.95
C SER A 47 22.81 10.49 18.49
N ALA A 48 22.90 11.80 18.25
CA ALA A 48 23.12 12.34 16.91
C ALA A 48 24.40 11.81 16.21
N ARG A 49 25.30 11.14 16.95
CA ARG A 49 26.57 10.56 16.48
C ARG A 49 26.57 9.02 16.50
N VAL A 50 25.43 8.38 16.27
CA VAL A 50 25.37 6.92 16.14
C VAL A 50 26.25 6.45 14.99
N ARG A 51 27.04 5.40 15.26
CA ARG A 51 27.96 4.84 14.27
C ARG A 51 27.18 4.14 13.16
N PRO A 52 27.62 4.22 11.89
CA PRO A 52 27.01 3.47 10.79
C PRO A 52 26.84 1.97 11.07
N SER A 53 27.80 1.37 11.77
CA SER A 53 27.77 -0.05 12.16
C SER A 53 26.63 -0.41 13.11
N THR A 54 26.10 0.54 13.88
CA THR A 54 24.91 0.31 14.72
C THR A 54 23.66 0.13 13.86
N PHE A 55 23.51 0.90 12.78
CA PHE A 55 22.40 0.74 11.84
C PHE A 55 22.48 -0.58 11.08
N GLN A 56 23.68 -1.00 10.65
CA GLN A 56 23.87 -2.32 10.02
C GLN A 56 23.47 -3.46 10.96
N LYS A 57 23.79 -3.35 12.25
CA LYS A 57 23.34 -4.34 13.23
C LYS A 57 21.82 -4.34 13.40
N PHE A 58 21.16 -3.18 13.33
CA PHE A 58 19.70 -3.15 13.29
C PHE A 58 19.14 -3.84 12.03
N ASP A 59 19.77 -3.62 10.87
CA ASP A 59 19.38 -4.31 9.64
C ASP A 59 19.45 -5.84 9.82
N THR A 60 20.55 -6.35 10.40
CA THR A 60 20.72 -7.78 10.66
C THR A 60 19.74 -8.32 11.70
N GLY A 61 19.71 -7.74 12.91
CA GLY A 61 18.93 -8.27 14.03
C GLY A 61 17.42 -8.21 13.83
N LEU A 62 16.93 -7.27 13.02
CA LEU A 62 15.51 -7.09 12.71
C LEU A 62 15.11 -7.61 11.32
N GLY A 63 16.04 -8.24 10.60
CA GLY A 63 15.79 -8.77 9.26
C GLY A 63 15.30 -7.70 8.29
N TRP A 64 15.98 -6.56 8.26
CA TRP A 64 15.78 -5.52 7.25
C TRP A 64 16.86 -5.59 6.17
N ALA A 65 16.54 -5.08 4.99
CA ALA A 65 17.46 -4.93 3.89
C ALA A 65 18.65 -4.04 4.28
N PRO A 66 19.87 -4.34 3.82
CA PRO A 66 21.04 -3.53 4.15
C PRO A 66 20.84 -2.03 3.89
N GLY A 67 21.06 -1.20 4.91
CA GLY A 67 20.95 0.26 4.84
C GLY A 67 19.56 0.82 5.16
N SER A 68 18.53 -0.02 5.34
CA SER A 68 17.16 0.42 5.64
C SER A 68 17.03 1.08 7.02
N ALA A 69 17.71 0.58 8.06
CA ALA A 69 17.72 1.21 9.38
C ALA A 69 18.28 2.64 9.32
N ARG A 70 19.34 2.84 8.51
CA ARG A 70 19.94 4.17 8.33
C ARG A 70 18.98 5.12 7.61
N ALA A 71 18.31 4.63 6.56
CA ALA A 71 17.31 5.42 5.83
C ALA A 71 16.10 5.76 6.72
N ALA A 72 15.66 4.83 7.57
CA ALA A 72 14.60 5.07 8.53
C ALA A 72 14.95 6.16 9.53
N TYR A 73 16.17 6.14 10.08
CA TYR A 73 16.60 7.18 11.01
C TYR A 73 16.73 8.56 10.32
N TYR A 74 17.57 8.68 9.28
CA TYR A 74 17.89 9.99 8.72
C TYR A 74 16.83 10.55 7.75
N GLN A 75 16.14 9.67 7.02
CA GLN A 75 15.22 10.07 5.94
C GLN A 75 13.75 9.81 6.29
N ARG A 76 13.47 9.22 7.46
CA ARG A 76 12.11 8.84 7.90
C ARG A 76 11.39 7.95 6.88
N ARG A 77 12.15 7.11 6.17
CA ARG A 77 11.61 6.11 5.25
C ARG A 77 11.35 4.80 6.00
N PRO A 78 10.17 4.15 5.84
CA PRO A 78 9.93 2.84 6.44
C PRO A 78 11.04 1.83 6.07
N PRO A 79 11.59 1.08 7.04
CA PRO A 79 12.58 0.05 6.76
C PRO A 79 11.99 -1.06 5.88
N VAL A 80 12.78 -1.56 4.93
CA VAL A 80 12.38 -2.67 4.04
C VAL A 80 12.79 -4.00 4.67
N PRO A 81 11.90 -4.99 4.86
CA PRO A 81 12.29 -6.33 5.30
C PRO A 81 13.23 -7.04 4.31
N ALA A 82 14.20 -7.80 4.80
CA ALA A 82 15.16 -8.52 3.97
C ALA A 82 14.50 -9.70 3.20
N ASP A 83 13.47 -10.31 3.79
CA ASP A 83 12.73 -11.44 3.21
C ASP A 83 11.64 -11.02 2.22
N THR A 84 11.51 -9.72 1.94
CA THR A 84 10.66 -9.27 0.85
C THR A 84 11.33 -9.68 -0.46
N LYS A 85 11.06 -10.93 -0.91
CA LYS A 85 11.20 -11.26 -2.33
C LYS A 85 10.51 -10.13 -3.10
N PRO A 86 11.11 -9.59 -4.17
CA PRO A 86 10.38 -8.67 -5.03
C PRO A 86 9.08 -9.40 -5.40
N GLN A 87 7.96 -8.88 -4.90
CA GLN A 87 6.68 -9.43 -5.27
C GLN A 87 6.56 -9.19 -6.75
N THR A 88 6.55 -10.24 -7.56
CA THR A 88 6.24 -10.09 -8.96
C THR A 88 4.80 -9.61 -9.02
N LEU A 89 4.60 -8.38 -9.49
CA LEU A 89 3.27 -7.86 -9.75
C LEU A 89 2.76 -8.54 -11.02
N GLU A 90 1.78 -9.41 -10.88
CA GLU A 90 1.10 -9.95 -12.05
C GLU A 90 0.31 -8.81 -12.71
N PRO A 91 0.50 -8.55 -14.02
CA PRO A 91 0.00 -7.35 -14.69
C PRO A 91 -1.52 -7.24 -14.79
N GLY A 92 -2.29 -8.22 -14.31
CA GLY A 92 -3.74 -8.27 -14.50
C GLY A 92 -4.12 -8.70 -15.90
N ALA A 93 -5.31 -8.31 -16.37
CA ALA A 93 -5.73 -8.50 -17.75
C ALA A 93 -4.86 -7.65 -18.71
N PRO A 94 -4.50 -8.17 -19.89
CA PRO A 94 -3.68 -7.44 -20.85
C PRO A 94 -4.41 -6.24 -21.48
N SER A 95 -5.73 -6.20 -21.36
CA SER A 95 -6.59 -5.13 -21.84
C SER A 95 -7.80 -4.98 -20.93
N VAL A 96 -8.38 -3.79 -20.93
CA VAL A 96 -9.67 -3.49 -20.29
C VAL A 96 -10.63 -3.07 -21.39
N ASP A 97 -11.75 -3.77 -21.47
CA ASP A 97 -12.83 -3.39 -22.38
C ASP A 97 -13.55 -2.17 -21.81
N LEU A 98 -13.54 -1.09 -22.58
CA LEU A 98 -14.28 0.13 -22.26
C LEU A 98 -15.47 0.25 -23.21
N SER A 99 -16.65 0.46 -22.65
CA SER A 99 -17.82 0.78 -23.45
C SER A 99 -17.71 2.21 -23.99
N LEU A 100 -18.41 2.49 -25.09
CA LEU A 100 -18.47 3.84 -25.63
C LEU A 100 -19.05 4.82 -24.58
N GLU A 101 -20.03 4.37 -23.80
CA GLU A 101 -20.64 5.16 -22.71
C GLU A 101 -19.62 5.56 -21.64
N GLN A 102 -18.60 4.73 -21.37
CA GLN A 102 -17.51 5.06 -20.46
C GLN A 102 -16.48 6.01 -21.08
N LEU A 103 -16.33 6.01 -22.40
CA LEU A 103 -15.40 6.89 -23.12
C LEU A 103 -15.97 8.29 -23.35
N LEU A 104 -17.30 8.44 -23.47
CA LEU A 104 -17.94 9.73 -23.72
C LEU A 104 -17.59 10.79 -22.65
N PRO A 105 -17.69 10.51 -21.33
CA PRO A 105 -17.30 11.47 -20.29
C PRO A 105 -15.85 11.93 -20.39
N LEU A 106 -14.92 11.03 -20.79
CA LEU A 106 -13.51 11.38 -20.96
C LEU A 106 -13.31 12.34 -22.13
N LEU A 107 -13.98 12.09 -23.26
CA LEU A 107 -13.94 12.97 -24.44
C LEU A 107 -14.56 14.34 -24.13
N ASP A 108 -15.65 14.37 -23.39
CA ASP A 108 -16.30 15.61 -22.97
C ASP A 108 -15.44 16.40 -21.99
N ALA A 109 -14.82 15.73 -21.00
CA ALA A 109 -13.88 16.37 -20.07
C ALA A 109 -12.66 16.95 -20.79
N GLN A 110 -12.10 16.20 -21.75
CA GLN A 110 -10.97 16.68 -22.57
C GLN A 110 -11.37 17.91 -23.40
N ARG A 111 -12.57 17.91 -23.99
CA ARG A 111 -13.08 19.08 -24.73
C ARG A 111 -13.26 20.28 -23.81
N SER A 112 -13.88 20.08 -22.64
CA SER A 112 -14.05 21.12 -21.62
C SER A 112 -12.72 21.75 -21.24
N LEU A 113 -11.68 20.94 -20.98
CA LEU A 113 -10.34 21.44 -20.65
C LEU A 113 -9.71 22.28 -21.77
N HIS A 114 -9.92 21.91 -23.04
CA HIS A 114 -9.37 22.67 -24.18
C HIS A 114 -10.04 24.03 -24.38
N THR A 115 -11.32 24.15 -24.02
CA THR A 115 -12.12 25.36 -24.29
C THR A 115 -12.43 26.18 -23.05
N ALA A 116 -12.18 25.66 -21.85
CA ALA A 116 -12.57 26.30 -20.60
C ALA A 116 -11.80 27.62 -20.38
N PRO A 117 -12.49 28.71 -19.99
CA PRO A 117 -11.81 29.88 -19.47
C PRO A 117 -11.07 29.52 -18.16
N ILE A 118 -10.04 30.29 -17.81
CA ILE A 118 -9.20 30.03 -16.61
C ILE A 118 -10.04 29.87 -15.33
N SER A 119 -11.15 30.61 -15.22
CA SER A 119 -12.07 30.54 -14.08
C SER A 119 -12.80 29.19 -13.95
N GLU A 120 -12.95 28.44 -15.03
CA GLU A 120 -13.66 27.15 -15.05
C GLU A 120 -12.70 25.94 -15.11
N LEU A 121 -11.40 26.18 -15.24
CA LEU A 121 -10.39 25.12 -15.23
C LEU A 121 -10.51 24.16 -14.03
N PRO A 122 -10.76 24.61 -12.78
CA PRO A 122 -10.91 23.67 -11.67
C PRO A 122 -12.06 22.68 -11.85
N ASN A 123 -13.17 23.12 -12.45
CA ASN A 123 -14.32 22.25 -12.73
C ASN A 123 -14.00 21.27 -13.87
N ALA A 124 -13.36 21.76 -14.93
CA ALA A 124 -12.95 20.91 -16.05
C ALA A 124 -11.91 19.85 -15.64
N ILE A 125 -11.00 20.18 -14.72
CA ILE A 125 -10.08 19.21 -14.11
C ILE A 125 -10.85 18.17 -13.29
N GLY A 126 -11.82 18.60 -12.46
CA GLY A 126 -12.65 17.68 -11.68
C GLY A 126 -13.42 16.68 -12.57
N GLN A 127 -13.99 17.15 -13.68
CA GLN A 127 -14.65 16.28 -14.67
C GLN A 127 -13.69 15.26 -15.29
N LEU A 128 -12.44 15.66 -15.56
CA LEU A 128 -11.42 14.75 -16.06
C LEU A 128 -11.04 13.70 -15.02
N ASP A 129 -10.86 14.10 -13.76
CA ASP A 129 -10.53 13.20 -12.67
C ASP A 129 -11.63 12.15 -12.43
N GLU A 130 -12.90 12.55 -12.50
CA GLU A 130 -14.06 11.64 -12.43
C GLU A 130 -14.07 10.65 -13.60
N ALA A 131 -13.88 11.14 -14.83
CA ALA A 131 -13.86 10.31 -16.04
C ALA A 131 -12.70 9.29 -16.03
N ILE A 132 -11.51 9.72 -15.61
CA ILE A 132 -10.34 8.85 -15.46
C ILE A 132 -10.59 7.81 -14.37
N SER A 133 -11.18 8.20 -13.23
CA SER A 133 -11.45 7.28 -12.12
C SER A 133 -12.38 6.12 -12.53
N ALA A 134 -13.41 6.40 -13.33
CA ALA A 134 -14.32 5.39 -13.87
C ALA A 134 -13.61 4.35 -14.77
N ILE A 135 -12.58 4.78 -15.52
CA ILE A 135 -11.80 3.92 -16.42
C ILE A 135 -10.74 3.12 -15.66
N ILE A 136 -10.11 3.73 -14.66
CA ILE A 136 -9.07 3.08 -13.84
C ILE A 136 -9.67 1.96 -12.98
N GLY A 137 -10.92 2.10 -12.53
CA GLY A 137 -11.58 1.14 -11.66
C GLY A 137 -11.49 -0.33 -12.13
N PRO A 138 -11.94 -0.67 -13.35
CA PRO A 138 -11.82 -2.02 -13.91
C PRO A 138 -10.39 -2.53 -14.03
N PHE A 139 -9.43 -1.66 -14.40
CA PHE A 139 -8.02 -2.02 -14.47
C PHE A 139 -7.46 -2.41 -13.11
N VAL A 140 -7.73 -1.59 -12.08
CA VAL A 140 -7.35 -1.87 -10.70
C VAL A 140 -7.96 -3.18 -10.23
N THR A 141 -9.26 -3.40 -10.47
CA THR A 141 -9.91 -4.66 -10.14
C THR A 141 -9.18 -5.84 -10.78
N SER A 142 -8.79 -5.74 -12.04
CA SER A 142 -8.09 -6.83 -12.73
C SER A 142 -6.70 -7.14 -12.18
N ILE A 143 -5.93 -6.11 -11.81
CA ILE A 143 -4.64 -6.30 -11.13
C ILE A 143 -4.86 -6.97 -9.77
N LEU A 144 -5.84 -6.51 -8.99
CA LEU A 144 -6.13 -7.06 -7.68
C LEU A 144 -6.60 -8.52 -7.75
N GLU A 145 -7.43 -8.86 -8.74
CA GLU A 145 -7.85 -10.24 -9.02
C GLU A 145 -6.63 -11.14 -9.33
N ALA A 146 -5.69 -10.67 -10.16
CA ALA A 146 -4.51 -11.47 -10.53
C ALA A 146 -3.52 -11.68 -9.36
N ASN A 147 -3.55 -10.81 -8.35
CA ASN A 147 -2.63 -10.82 -7.23
C ASN A 147 -3.29 -11.20 -5.89
N ARG A 148 -4.57 -11.63 -5.89
CA ARG A 148 -5.27 -12.05 -4.67
C ARG A 148 -4.54 -13.20 -3.98
N GLY A 149 -4.50 -13.16 -2.64
CA GLY A 149 -3.80 -14.16 -1.82
C GLY A 149 -2.30 -13.90 -1.65
N SER A 150 -1.76 -12.87 -2.32
CA SER A 150 -0.44 -12.31 -2.02
C SER A 150 -0.58 -11.02 -1.23
N ALA A 151 0.46 -10.62 -0.48
CA ALA A 151 0.47 -9.30 0.12
C ALA A 151 0.39 -8.21 -0.96
N VAL A 152 -0.27 -7.08 -0.66
CA VAL A 152 -0.47 -6.00 -1.63
C VAL A 152 0.86 -5.42 -2.08
N HIS A 153 1.06 -5.37 -3.40
CA HIS A 153 2.31 -4.89 -3.99
C HIS A 153 2.53 -3.39 -3.68
N PRO A 154 3.75 -2.94 -3.34
CA PRO A 154 4.01 -1.53 -3.00
C PRO A 154 3.58 -0.51 -4.04
N LEU A 155 3.68 -0.83 -5.34
CA LEU A 155 3.20 0.07 -6.41
C LEU A 155 1.68 0.27 -6.37
N ILE A 156 0.91 -0.74 -5.95
CA ILE A 156 -0.55 -0.61 -5.78
C ILE A 156 -0.84 0.29 -4.59
N GLU A 157 -0.10 0.15 -3.48
CA GLU A 157 -0.25 1.04 -2.31
C GLU A 157 0.09 2.50 -2.65
N ILE A 158 1.15 2.72 -3.43
CA ILE A 158 1.55 4.06 -3.86
C ILE A 158 0.50 4.68 -4.79
N ALA A 159 -0.03 3.91 -5.75
CA ALA A 159 -0.95 4.43 -6.75
C ALA A 159 -2.39 4.56 -6.24
N PHE A 160 -2.85 3.62 -5.41
CA PHE A 160 -4.26 3.46 -5.06
C PHE A 160 -4.54 3.29 -3.57
N GLY A 161 -3.52 3.29 -2.71
CA GLY A 161 -3.65 2.96 -1.29
C GLY A 161 -4.67 3.84 -0.56
N GLU A 162 -4.67 5.15 -0.81
CA GLU A 162 -5.63 6.09 -0.20
C GLU A 162 -7.08 5.80 -0.64
N ILE A 163 -7.29 5.60 -1.94
CA ILE A 163 -8.62 5.30 -2.51
C ILE A 163 -9.14 3.94 -1.99
N LEU A 164 -8.26 2.95 -1.84
CA LEU A 164 -8.61 1.62 -1.32
C LEU A 164 -8.84 1.62 0.19
N ALA A 165 -8.25 2.56 0.93
CA ALA A 165 -8.43 2.70 2.37
C ALA A 165 -9.70 3.48 2.74
N ALA A 166 -10.19 4.35 1.85
CA ALA A 166 -11.35 5.18 2.09
C ALA A 166 -12.60 4.33 2.46
N PRO A 167 -13.40 4.76 3.47
CA PRO A 167 -14.70 4.16 3.75
C PRO A 167 -15.59 4.20 2.50
N VAL A 168 -16.31 3.10 2.24
CA VAL A 168 -17.26 3.05 1.13
C VAL A 168 -18.62 3.51 1.64
N SER A 169 -19.18 4.55 1.03
CA SER A 169 -20.54 4.99 1.32
C SER A 169 -21.55 3.99 0.73
N PRO A 170 -22.61 3.59 1.46
CA PRO A 170 -23.67 2.75 0.90
C PRO A 170 -24.44 3.40 -0.26
N ASP A 171 -24.50 4.74 -0.29
CA ASP A 171 -25.20 5.51 -1.32
C ASP A 171 -24.33 5.75 -2.57
N ASP A 172 -23.10 5.25 -2.56
CA ASP A 172 -22.19 5.36 -3.70
C ASP A 172 -22.65 4.43 -4.83
N PRO A 173 -22.84 4.92 -6.07
CA PRO A 173 -23.25 4.07 -7.18
C PRO A 173 -22.24 2.94 -7.47
N ASP A 174 -20.96 3.13 -7.11
CA ASP A 174 -19.90 2.14 -7.25
C ASP A 174 -19.59 1.39 -5.93
N ALA A 175 -20.47 1.46 -4.93
CA ALA A 175 -20.23 0.88 -3.60
C ALA A 175 -19.81 -0.60 -3.68
N THR A 176 -20.53 -1.39 -4.48
CA THR A 176 -20.23 -2.83 -4.65
C THR A 176 -18.85 -3.07 -5.24
N GLU A 177 -18.44 -2.30 -6.26
CA GLU A 177 -17.11 -2.45 -6.87
C GLU A 177 -15.99 -2.00 -5.92
N LYS A 178 -16.20 -0.91 -5.17
CA LYS A 178 -15.25 -0.43 -4.16
C LYS A 178 -15.08 -1.44 -3.03
N LEU A 179 -16.18 -2.03 -2.54
CA LEU A 179 -16.15 -3.11 -1.55
C LEU A 179 -15.47 -4.37 -2.10
N TYR A 180 -15.72 -4.72 -3.36
CA TYR A 180 -15.06 -5.86 -4.00
C TYR A 180 -13.54 -5.68 -4.07
N ARG A 181 -13.06 -4.50 -4.48
CA ARG A 181 -11.61 -4.19 -4.49
C ARG A 181 -10.98 -4.27 -3.10
N ARG A 182 -11.67 -3.80 -2.07
CA ARG A 182 -11.22 -3.92 -0.67
C ARG A 182 -11.22 -5.38 -0.20
N TRP A 183 -12.20 -6.16 -0.61
CA TRP A 183 -12.26 -7.59 -0.32
C TRP A 183 -11.10 -8.35 -1.00
N LEU A 184 -10.73 -7.97 -2.22
CA LEU A 184 -9.61 -8.58 -2.96
C LEU A 184 -8.27 -8.50 -2.20
N ILE A 185 -8.10 -7.50 -1.34
CA ILE A 185 -6.89 -7.21 -0.55
C ILE A 185 -7.08 -7.40 0.97
N ASP A 186 -8.13 -8.11 1.38
CA ASP A 186 -8.43 -8.41 2.78
C ASP A 186 -8.61 -7.16 3.68
N ARG A 187 -9.12 -6.06 3.11
CA ARG A 187 -9.44 -4.78 3.80
C ARG A 187 -10.95 -4.47 3.87
N ALA A 188 -11.79 -5.42 3.49
CA ALA A 188 -13.23 -5.26 3.65
C ALA A 188 -13.64 -5.72 5.05
N GLU A 189 -14.32 -4.85 5.79
CA GLU A 189 -14.82 -5.12 7.14
C GLU A 189 -16.34 -5.30 7.10
N ASN A 190 -16.88 -6.14 7.99
CA ASN A 190 -18.33 -6.31 8.21
C ASN A 190 -19.14 -6.66 6.93
N LEU A 191 -18.56 -7.44 6.02
CA LEU A 191 -19.30 -7.95 4.86
C LEU A 191 -20.25 -9.06 5.28
N ASP A 192 -21.52 -8.93 4.85
CA ASP A 192 -22.52 -10.00 4.96
C ASP A 192 -22.08 -11.27 4.20
N GLU A 193 -22.46 -12.44 4.70
CA GLU A 193 -22.08 -13.75 4.14
C GLU A 193 -22.54 -13.90 2.68
N ALA A 194 -23.72 -13.36 2.34
CA ALA A 194 -24.24 -13.38 0.98
C ALA A 194 -23.35 -12.57 0.01
N ILE A 195 -22.83 -11.42 0.45
CA ILE A 195 -21.93 -10.57 -0.35
C ILE A 195 -20.58 -11.26 -0.52
N GLN A 196 -20.03 -11.84 0.55
CA GLN A 196 -18.78 -12.60 0.48
C GLN A 196 -18.88 -13.76 -0.51
N HIS A 197 -19.96 -14.53 -0.47
CA HIS A 197 -20.18 -15.64 -1.40
C HIS A 197 -20.28 -15.17 -2.85
N THR A 198 -20.95 -14.04 -3.10
CA THR A 198 -21.04 -13.42 -4.44
C THR A 198 -19.66 -13.02 -4.97
N PHE A 199 -18.83 -12.39 -4.12
CA PHE A 199 -17.47 -11.98 -4.48
C PHE A 199 -16.56 -13.17 -4.76
N GLU A 200 -16.66 -14.23 -3.96
CA GLU A 200 -15.93 -15.48 -4.14
C GLU A 200 -16.31 -16.15 -5.48
N GLN A 201 -17.60 -16.23 -5.80
CA GLN A 201 -18.08 -16.77 -7.08
C GLN A 201 -17.56 -15.97 -8.28
N ARG A 202 -17.64 -14.63 -8.22
CA ARG A 202 -17.11 -13.74 -9.27
C ARG A 202 -15.61 -13.95 -9.48
N TYR A 203 -14.84 -13.99 -8.40
CA TYR A 203 -13.40 -14.21 -8.43
C TYR A 203 -13.04 -15.55 -9.08
N ARG A 204 -13.74 -16.64 -8.71
CA ARG A 204 -13.51 -17.97 -9.27
C ARG A 204 -13.86 -18.04 -10.76
N ALA A 205 -14.99 -17.48 -11.18
CA ALA A 205 -15.39 -17.47 -12.59
C ALA A 205 -14.31 -16.80 -13.46
N ARG A 206 -13.81 -15.63 -13.04
CA ARG A 206 -12.79 -14.85 -13.76
C ARG A 206 -11.43 -15.55 -13.88
N ASN A 207 -11.06 -16.34 -12.87
CA ASN A 207 -9.77 -17.04 -12.85
C ASN A 207 -9.83 -18.45 -13.46
N HIS A 208 -11.02 -19.05 -13.57
CA HIS A 208 -11.21 -20.29 -14.33
C HIS A 208 -11.12 -20.08 -15.86
N GLU A 209 -11.46 -18.89 -16.37
CA GLU A 209 -11.32 -18.55 -17.80
C GLU A 209 -9.86 -18.34 -18.25
N LYS A 210 -8.91 -18.31 -17.30
CA LYS A 210 -7.48 -18.10 -17.57
C LYS A 210 -6.65 -19.40 -17.65
N HIS A 211 -7.28 -20.58 -17.63
CA HIS A 211 -6.63 -21.90 -17.77
C HIS A 211 -7.21 -22.65 -18.97
#